data_AF-A0A2L2YQB9-F1
#
_entry.id   AF-A0A2L2YQB9-F1
#
_cell.length_a   1.000
_cell.length_b   1.000
_cell.length_c   1.000
_cell.angle_alpha   90.00
_cell.angle_beta   90.00
_cell.angle_gamma   90.00
#
_symmetry.space_group_name_H-M   'P 1'
#
loop_
_entity.id
_entity.type
_entity.pdbx_description
1 polymer ?
#
loop_
_entity_poly.entity_id
_entity_poly.type
_entity_poly.pdbx_seq_one_letter_code
_entity_poly.pdbx_strand_id
1 'polypeptide(L)'
;AKPFREASMIVRNALVGSEGGESPWRYCVSDTNDVIGFALGAMFVREVFHGESKNKAEVMINEIRDAFKENLPLIKWMDPDTRRLAKEKADAITDMIGFPEFILNSKKLDKKYEGLEFSSDEYFQNNIVVEQFSLKVNMKKLDKPTNRSEWKMTPPTVNAYYTPTKNQIVFPAGILQAPFYDPHYPKSLNFGAMGVVMGHELTHAFDDQGREYDKYGNLHQWWKNTTIESFSEISQFFIDQYSSFEANGENLNGKQTLGENIADNGGLKAAFHAYQEWIGDNVPELPLPAVPLTNNQLFFIGFAQVWCSTSTPEAMHLQVINDPHSPAKF
;
A
#
# COMPACT_ATOMS: atom_id res chain seq x y z
N ALA A 1 -0.54 -0.42 -33.47
CA ALA A 1 0.28 0.01 -34.64
C ALA A 1 1.11 1.25 -34.29
N LYS A 2 2.18 1.57 -35.05
CA LYS A 2 3.08 2.72 -34.78
C LYS A 2 2.34 4.07 -34.67
N PRO A 3 1.40 4.44 -35.56
CA PRO A 3 0.73 5.73 -35.48
C PRO A 3 -0.07 5.95 -34.18
N PHE A 4 -0.70 4.90 -33.65
CA PHE A 4 -1.44 4.97 -32.38
C PHE A 4 -0.51 5.19 -31.18
N ARG A 5 0.69 4.57 -31.20
CA ARG A 5 1.69 4.78 -30.15
C ARG A 5 2.24 6.21 -30.19
N GLU A 6 2.54 6.72 -31.39
CA GLU A 6 2.99 8.11 -31.57
C GLU A 6 1.93 9.12 -31.12
N ALA A 7 0.65 8.88 -31.44
CA ALA A 7 -0.45 9.72 -30.95
C ALA A 7 -0.55 9.70 -29.41
N SER A 8 -0.40 8.52 -28.79
CA SER A 8 -0.39 8.39 -27.32
C SER A 8 0.78 9.14 -26.68
N MET A 9 1.95 9.21 -27.33
CA MET A 9 3.10 9.96 -26.84
C MET A 9 2.82 11.48 -26.79
N ILE A 10 2.06 12.04 -27.73
CA ILE A 10 1.67 13.46 -27.70
C ILE A 10 0.86 13.75 -26.44
N VAL A 11 -0.12 12.90 -26.13
CA VAL A 11 -0.96 13.03 -24.93
C VAL A 11 -0.13 12.82 -23.67
N ARG A 12 0.74 11.80 -23.64
CA ARG A 12 1.63 11.54 -22.50
C ARG A 12 2.55 12.73 -22.22
N ASN A 13 3.12 13.34 -23.26
CA ASN A 13 3.98 14.51 -23.08
C ASN A 13 3.20 15.69 -22.49
N ALA A 14 1.99 15.95 -22.99
CA ALA A 14 1.13 17.01 -22.46
C ALA A 14 0.68 16.78 -21.00
N LEU A 15 0.47 15.51 -20.60
CA LEU A 15 0.01 15.17 -19.25
C LEU A 15 1.12 15.07 -18.20
N VAL A 16 2.27 14.52 -18.58
CA VAL A 16 3.34 14.19 -17.61
C VAL A 16 4.73 14.64 -18.05
N GLY A 17 4.85 15.46 -19.10
CA GLY A 17 6.14 16.03 -19.54
C GLY A 17 7.15 14.99 -20.04
N SER A 18 6.68 13.80 -20.41
CA SER A 18 7.53 12.67 -20.84
C SER A 18 7.62 12.60 -22.36
N GLU A 19 8.74 13.06 -22.93
CA GLU A 19 9.04 12.97 -24.36
C GLU A 19 9.42 11.55 -24.83
N GLY A 20 9.85 10.70 -23.89
CA GLY A 20 10.26 9.32 -24.16
C GLY A 20 9.12 8.31 -24.10
N GLY A 21 9.19 7.29 -24.96
CA GLY A 21 8.37 6.09 -24.86
C GLY A 21 9.05 5.03 -23.98
N GLU A 22 8.25 4.23 -23.28
CA GLU A 22 8.75 3.05 -22.59
C GLU A 22 9.31 2.03 -23.59
N SER A 23 10.41 1.35 -23.23
CA SER A 23 10.95 0.28 -24.07
C SER A 23 9.89 -0.82 -24.26
N PRO A 24 9.70 -1.35 -25.49
CA PRO A 24 8.59 -2.26 -25.78
C PRO A 24 8.46 -3.47 -24.84
N TRP A 25 9.59 -4.04 -24.42
CA TRP A 25 9.57 -5.19 -23.52
C TRP A 25 9.00 -4.85 -22.13
N ARG A 26 9.26 -3.66 -21.58
CA ARG A 26 8.73 -3.24 -20.28
C ARG A 26 7.22 -3.04 -20.35
N TYR A 27 6.76 -2.41 -21.42
CA TYR A 27 5.32 -2.28 -21.71
C TYR A 27 4.66 -3.65 -21.77
N CYS A 28 5.23 -4.60 -22.53
CA CYS A 28 4.70 -5.96 -22.61
C CYS A 28 4.72 -6.69 -21.26
N VAL A 29 5.74 -6.49 -20.42
CA VAL A 29 5.80 -7.08 -19.07
C VAL A 29 4.70 -6.50 -18.17
N SER A 30 4.51 -5.18 -18.19
CA SER A 30 3.44 -4.51 -17.41
C SER A 30 2.07 -5.00 -17.86
N ASP A 31 1.80 -4.96 -19.17
CA ASP A 31 0.54 -5.40 -19.77
C ASP A 31 0.24 -6.87 -19.44
N THR A 32 1.26 -7.74 -19.53
CA THR A 32 1.10 -9.16 -19.16
C THR A 32 0.82 -9.32 -17.66
N ASN A 33 1.41 -8.50 -16.79
CA ASN A 33 1.13 -8.52 -15.35
C ASN A 33 -0.30 -8.05 -15.03
N ASP A 34 -0.81 -7.07 -15.76
CA ASP A 34 -2.18 -6.58 -15.56
C ASP A 34 -3.22 -7.65 -15.92
N VAL A 35 -2.90 -8.53 -16.88
CA VAL A 35 -3.79 -9.61 -17.33
C VAL A 35 -3.62 -10.91 -16.54
N ILE A 36 -2.40 -11.46 -16.51
CA ILE A 36 -2.08 -12.77 -15.94
C ILE A 36 -1.06 -12.69 -14.80
N GLY A 37 -1.02 -11.57 -14.05
CA GLY A 37 0.00 -11.34 -13.04
C GLY A 37 0.03 -12.32 -11.86
N PHE A 38 -0.99 -13.14 -11.61
CA PHE A 38 -0.86 -14.25 -10.65
C PHE A 38 -0.05 -15.42 -11.22
N ALA A 39 -0.12 -15.66 -12.53
CA ALA A 39 0.74 -16.64 -13.20
C ALA A 39 2.19 -16.17 -13.23
N LEU A 40 2.43 -14.90 -13.58
CA LEU A 40 3.75 -14.27 -13.44
C LEU A 40 4.20 -14.25 -11.99
N GLY A 41 3.29 -13.97 -11.05
CA GLY A 41 3.54 -14.00 -9.63
C GLY A 41 4.08 -15.34 -9.15
N ALA A 42 3.57 -16.47 -9.67
CA ALA A 42 4.09 -17.79 -9.35
C ALA A 42 5.54 -17.99 -9.80
N MET A 43 5.94 -17.38 -10.92
CA MET A 43 7.33 -17.38 -11.38
C MET A 43 8.19 -16.41 -10.55
N PHE A 44 7.69 -15.21 -10.31
CA PHE A 44 8.36 -14.16 -9.53
C PHE A 44 8.72 -14.64 -8.12
N VAL A 45 7.74 -15.17 -7.37
CA VAL A 45 8.00 -15.61 -5.98
C VAL A 45 8.96 -16.80 -5.92
N ARG A 46 8.99 -17.63 -6.97
CA ARG A 46 9.93 -18.76 -7.11
C ARG A 46 11.35 -18.35 -7.49
N GLU A 47 11.58 -17.08 -7.78
CA GLU A 47 12.92 -16.57 -8.09
C GLU A 47 13.41 -15.62 -7.00
N VAL A 48 12.53 -14.75 -6.48
CA VAL A 48 12.95 -13.63 -5.63
C VAL A 48 12.39 -13.63 -4.21
N PHE A 49 11.35 -14.43 -3.92
CA PHE A 49 10.64 -14.37 -2.63
C PHE A 49 10.64 -15.72 -1.91
N HIS A 50 11.80 -16.07 -1.37
CA HIS A 50 12.08 -17.35 -0.72
C HIS A 50 12.44 -17.21 0.76
N GLY A 51 12.46 -18.36 1.45
CA GLY A 51 13.02 -18.48 2.79
C GLY A 51 12.10 -17.90 3.87
N GLU A 52 12.69 -17.14 4.78
CA GLU A 52 12.01 -16.66 6.00
C GLU A 52 11.35 -15.28 5.83
N SER A 53 11.45 -14.63 4.66
CA SER A 53 10.96 -13.25 4.46
C SER A 53 9.48 -13.10 4.79
N LYS A 54 8.64 -14.07 4.40
CA LYS A 54 7.20 -14.07 4.73
C LYS A 54 7.00 -14.11 6.24
N ASN A 55 7.57 -15.10 6.93
CA ASN A 55 7.41 -15.27 8.38
C ASN A 55 7.92 -14.05 9.16
N LYS A 56 9.05 -13.46 8.74
CA LYS A 56 9.61 -12.28 9.40
C LYS A 56 8.77 -11.03 9.15
N ALA A 57 8.18 -10.88 7.97
CA ALA A 57 7.24 -9.81 7.68
C ALA A 57 5.93 -9.98 8.47
N GLU A 58 5.44 -11.22 8.64
CA GLU A 58 4.30 -11.55 9.51
C GLU A 58 4.56 -11.21 10.98
N VAL A 59 5.78 -11.44 11.49
CA VAL A 59 6.17 -10.98 12.84
C VAL A 59 6.13 -9.45 12.93
N MET A 60 6.74 -8.75 11.97
CA MET A 60 6.82 -7.28 11.98
C MET A 60 5.44 -6.61 11.94
N ILE A 61 4.50 -7.09 11.11
CA ILE A 61 3.14 -6.51 11.10
C ILE A 61 2.40 -6.73 12.42
N ASN A 62 2.66 -7.85 13.11
CA ASN A 62 2.09 -8.08 14.45
C ASN A 62 2.69 -7.11 15.48
N GLU A 63 4.01 -6.90 15.48
CA GLU A 63 4.67 -5.91 16.35
C GLU A 63 4.07 -4.50 16.15
N ILE A 64 3.82 -4.11 14.89
CA ILE A 64 3.21 -2.81 14.57
C ILE A 64 1.75 -2.73 15.00
N ARG A 65 0.99 -3.82 14.80
CA ARG A 65 -0.41 -3.90 15.26
C ARG A 65 -0.50 -3.79 16.77
N ASP A 66 0.41 -4.43 17.50
CA ASP A 66 0.46 -4.37 18.95
C ASP A 66 0.81 -2.95 19.42
N ALA A 67 1.87 -2.33 18.89
CA ALA A 67 2.22 -0.94 19.19
C ALA A 67 1.08 0.06 18.89
N PHE A 68 0.34 -0.14 17.79
CA PHE A 68 -0.85 0.67 17.48
C PHE A 68 -1.92 0.53 18.58
N LYS A 69 -2.23 -0.69 19.00
CA LYS A 69 -3.22 -0.96 20.06
C LYS A 69 -2.78 -0.44 21.42
N GLU A 70 -1.49 -0.51 21.74
CA GLU A 70 -0.93 -0.02 23.00
C GLU A 70 -0.93 1.52 23.09
N ASN A 71 -0.93 2.19 21.94
CA ASN A 71 -1.08 3.64 21.88
C ASN A 71 -2.56 4.10 22.01
N LEU A 72 -3.58 3.25 21.74
CA LEU A 72 -4.99 3.64 21.84
C LEU A 72 -5.38 4.22 23.22
N PRO A 73 -5.00 3.62 24.37
CA PRO A 73 -5.28 4.21 25.69
C PRO A 73 -4.74 5.62 25.91
N LEU A 74 -3.69 6.02 25.19
CA LEU A 74 -3.08 7.35 25.28
C LEU A 74 -3.84 8.42 24.48
N ILE A 75 -4.77 8.00 23.63
CA ILE A 75 -5.59 8.88 22.79
C ILE A 75 -6.71 9.51 23.63
N LYS A 76 -6.52 10.78 24.01
CA LYS A 76 -7.42 11.52 24.91
C LYS A 76 -8.73 11.99 24.28
N TRP A 77 -8.74 12.19 22.96
CA TRP A 77 -9.91 12.69 22.22
C TRP A 77 -10.97 11.62 21.94
N MET A 78 -10.61 10.34 22.09
CA MET A 78 -11.50 9.21 21.86
C MET A 78 -12.10 8.74 23.18
N ASP A 79 -13.38 8.39 23.23
CA ASP A 79 -14.00 7.86 24.46
C ASP A 79 -13.59 6.39 24.74
N PRO A 80 -13.72 5.88 25.98
CA PRO A 80 -13.31 4.52 26.32
C PRO A 80 -13.97 3.42 25.49
N ASP A 81 -15.25 3.57 25.14
CA ASP A 81 -15.96 2.54 24.38
C ASP A 81 -15.47 2.50 22.94
N THR A 82 -15.28 3.66 22.31
CA THR A 82 -14.74 3.72 20.95
C THR A 82 -13.29 3.21 20.89
N ARG A 83 -12.45 3.48 21.90
CA ARG A 83 -11.10 2.87 21.99
C ARG A 83 -11.15 1.34 22.04
N ARG A 84 -12.08 0.77 22.81
CA ARG A 84 -12.27 -0.69 22.86
C ARG A 84 -12.67 -1.24 21.49
N LEU A 85 -13.63 -0.62 20.82
CA LEU A 85 -14.06 -1.03 19.48
C LEU A 85 -12.94 -0.87 18.44
N ALA A 86 -12.12 0.17 18.54
CA ALA A 86 -10.98 0.37 17.66
C ALA A 86 -9.94 -0.74 17.85
N LYS A 87 -9.68 -1.16 19.09
CA LYS A 87 -8.83 -2.32 19.37
C LYS A 87 -9.39 -3.61 18.76
N GLU A 88 -10.70 -3.87 18.92
CA GLU A 88 -11.35 -5.03 18.31
C GLU A 88 -11.29 -5.01 16.77
N LYS A 89 -11.39 -3.83 16.16
CA LYS A 89 -11.23 -3.68 14.71
C LYS A 89 -9.79 -3.98 14.28
N ALA A 90 -8.80 -3.43 14.99
CA ALA A 90 -7.39 -3.67 14.72
C ALA A 90 -7.03 -5.17 14.85
N ASP A 91 -7.55 -5.85 15.88
CA ASP A 91 -7.38 -7.29 16.08
C ASP A 91 -8.04 -8.13 14.98
N ALA A 92 -9.09 -7.61 14.35
CA ALA A 92 -9.82 -8.29 13.26
C ALA A 92 -9.22 -8.03 11.87
N ILE A 93 -8.19 -7.19 11.75
CA ILE A 93 -7.56 -6.92 10.46
C ILE A 93 -6.84 -8.18 9.98
N THR A 94 -7.20 -8.65 8.78
CA THR A 94 -6.51 -9.76 8.14
C THR A 94 -5.31 -9.24 7.35
N ASP A 95 -4.12 -9.76 7.63
CA ASP A 95 -2.92 -9.51 6.82
C ASP A 95 -2.73 -10.56 5.71
N MET A 96 -2.29 -10.11 4.54
CA MET A 96 -1.90 -10.98 3.44
C MET A 96 -0.49 -10.61 2.96
N ILE A 97 0.48 -11.50 3.20
CA ILE A 97 1.90 -11.23 2.99
C ILE A 97 2.44 -12.01 1.78
N GLY A 98 3.10 -11.30 0.87
CA GLY A 98 3.83 -11.85 -0.27
C GLY A 98 2.93 -12.27 -1.42
N PHE A 99 2.19 -13.37 -1.25
CA PHE A 99 1.41 -13.98 -2.32
C PHE A 99 0.28 -14.89 -1.83
N PRO A 100 -0.78 -15.11 -2.64
CA PRO A 100 -1.80 -16.09 -2.32
C PRO A 100 -1.31 -17.52 -2.57
N GLU A 101 -1.54 -18.43 -1.62
CA GLU A 101 -1.13 -19.84 -1.69
C GLU A 101 -1.59 -20.59 -2.96
N PHE A 102 -2.69 -20.17 -3.59
CA PHE A 102 -3.20 -20.85 -4.78
C PHE A 102 -2.24 -20.79 -5.97
N ILE A 103 -1.36 -19.78 -6.06
CA ILE A 103 -0.42 -19.63 -7.19
C ILE A 103 0.68 -20.69 -7.19
N LEU A 104 0.94 -21.31 -6.03
CA LEU A 104 1.89 -22.42 -5.90
C LEU A 104 1.28 -23.76 -6.34
N ASN A 105 -0.03 -23.83 -6.54
CA ASN A 105 -0.73 -25.02 -6.99
C ASN A 105 -1.15 -24.87 -8.45
N SER A 106 -0.49 -25.60 -9.36
CA SER A 106 -0.74 -25.52 -10.80
C SER A 106 -2.22 -25.71 -11.15
N LYS A 107 -2.90 -26.71 -10.57
CA LYS A 107 -4.32 -26.95 -10.86
C LYS A 107 -5.22 -25.77 -10.48
N LYS A 108 -4.93 -25.10 -9.35
CA LYS A 108 -5.71 -23.92 -8.93
C LYS A 108 -5.40 -22.70 -9.79
N LEU A 109 -4.14 -22.54 -10.18
CA LEU A 109 -3.69 -21.46 -11.05
C LEU A 109 -4.25 -21.61 -12.48
N ASP A 110 -4.24 -22.82 -13.05
CA ASP A 110 -4.84 -23.11 -14.35
C ASP A 110 -6.35 -22.83 -14.32
N LYS A 111 -7.03 -23.24 -13.24
CA LYS A 111 -8.45 -22.96 -13.04
C LYS A 111 -8.77 -21.46 -12.95
N LYS A 112 -7.86 -20.63 -12.41
CA LYS A 112 -8.02 -19.16 -12.33
C LYS A 112 -8.12 -18.54 -13.73
N TYR A 113 -7.46 -19.15 -14.73
CA TYR A 113 -7.39 -18.67 -16.11
C TYR A 113 -8.10 -19.61 -17.10
N GLU A 114 -8.99 -20.48 -16.62
CA GLU A 114 -9.71 -21.44 -17.46
C GLU A 114 -10.57 -20.73 -18.52
N GLY A 115 -10.34 -21.08 -19.79
CA GLY A 115 -11.02 -20.49 -20.93
C GLY A 115 -10.44 -19.15 -21.41
N LEU A 116 -9.29 -18.74 -20.88
CA LEU A 116 -8.48 -17.65 -21.43
C LEU A 116 -7.41 -18.24 -22.34
N GLU A 117 -7.55 -18.02 -23.65
CA GLU A 117 -6.63 -18.53 -24.67
C GLU A 117 -6.01 -17.36 -25.45
N PHE A 118 -4.72 -17.48 -25.75
CA PHE A 118 -3.95 -16.45 -26.44
C PHE A 118 -3.40 -17.00 -27.76
N SER A 119 -3.40 -16.16 -28.78
CA SER A 119 -2.69 -16.40 -30.04
C SER A 119 -1.38 -15.62 -30.05
N SER A 120 -0.27 -16.25 -30.43
CA SER A 120 1.06 -15.59 -30.45
C SER A 120 1.12 -14.42 -31.43
N ASP A 121 0.28 -14.44 -32.46
CA ASP A 121 0.39 -13.53 -33.60
C ASP A 121 -0.70 -12.43 -33.58
N GLU A 122 -1.64 -12.48 -32.61
CA GLU A 122 -2.82 -11.61 -32.59
C GLU A 122 -2.97 -10.80 -31.28
N TYR A 123 -1.96 -9.98 -30.96
CA TYR A 123 -1.95 -9.18 -29.72
C TYR A 123 -3.22 -8.34 -29.48
N PHE A 124 -3.77 -7.70 -30.52
CA PHE A 124 -5.00 -6.90 -30.36
C PHE A 124 -6.21 -7.78 -30.04
N GLN A 125 -6.31 -8.95 -30.68
CA GLN A 125 -7.40 -9.89 -30.43
C GLN A 125 -7.29 -10.50 -29.03
N ASN A 126 -6.07 -10.78 -28.57
CA ASN A 126 -5.80 -11.22 -27.20
C ASN A 126 -6.37 -10.23 -26.17
N ASN A 127 -6.17 -8.92 -26.37
CA ASN A 127 -6.74 -7.89 -25.50
C ASN A 127 -8.28 -7.92 -25.47
N ILE A 128 -8.93 -8.11 -26.63
CA ILE A 128 -10.40 -8.26 -26.68
C ILE A 128 -10.86 -9.51 -25.92
N VAL A 129 -10.15 -10.63 -26.07
CA VAL A 129 -10.46 -11.89 -25.36
C VAL A 129 -10.31 -11.71 -23.85
N VAL A 130 -9.28 -10.98 -23.40
CA VAL A 130 -9.07 -10.64 -21.99
C VAL A 130 -10.23 -9.82 -21.44
N GLU A 131 -10.67 -8.77 -22.12
CA GLU A 131 -11.81 -7.94 -21.67
C GLU A 131 -13.10 -8.78 -21.56
N GLN A 132 -13.36 -9.64 -22.54
CA GLN A 132 -14.50 -10.55 -22.49
C GLN A 132 -14.39 -11.56 -21.34
N PHE A 133 -13.21 -12.09 -21.07
CA PHE A 133 -12.94 -13.00 -19.96
C PHE A 133 -13.17 -12.30 -18.62
N SER A 134 -12.58 -11.12 -18.41
CA SER A 134 -12.72 -10.31 -17.21
C SER A 134 -14.18 -9.96 -16.92
N LEU A 135 -14.94 -9.53 -17.94
CA LEU A 135 -16.37 -9.27 -17.81
C LEU A 135 -17.13 -10.53 -17.35
N LYS A 136 -16.90 -11.69 -17.98
CA LYS A 136 -17.55 -12.95 -17.61
C LYS A 136 -17.21 -13.37 -16.18
N VAL A 137 -15.94 -13.26 -15.77
CA VAL A 137 -15.50 -13.58 -14.41
C VAL A 137 -16.17 -12.66 -13.39
N ASN A 138 -16.25 -11.36 -13.66
CA ASN A 138 -16.89 -10.40 -12.77
C ASN A 138 -18.41 -10.63 -12.67
N MET A 139 -19.08 -10.89 -13.79
CA MET A 139 -20.51 -11.19 -13.80
C MET A 139 -20.87 -12.46 -13.01
N LYS A 140 -19.99 -13.47 -12.99
CA LYS A 140 -20.17 -14.70 -12.19
C LYS A 140 -20.10 -14.46 -10.67
N LYS A 141 -19.65 -13.29 -10.21
CA LYS A 141 -19.56 -12.94 -8.79
C LYS A 141 -20.85 -12.31 -8.24
N LEU A 142 -21.76 -11.84 -9.10
CA LEU A 142 -22.90 -11.02 -8.70
C LEU A 142 -23.82 -11.67 -7.66
N ASP A 143 -24.04 -12.98 -7.74
CA ASP A 143 -24.90 -13.75 -6.84
C ASP A 143 -24.11 -14.58 -5.82
N LYS A 144 -22.82 -14.28 -5.63
CA LYS A 144 -21.91 -15.04 -4.77
C LYS A 144 -21.49 -14.21 -3.55
N PRO A 145 -21.23 -14.84 -2.40
CA PRO A 145 -20.63 -14.14 -1.28
C PRO A 145 -19.24 -13.63 -1.65
N THR A 146 -18.87 -12.48 -1.07
CA THR A 146 -17.55 -11.87 -1.27
C THR A 146 -16.43 -12.84 -0.87
N ASN A 147 -15.49 -13.08 -1.78
CA ASN A 147 -14.29 -13.84 -1.47
C ASN A 147 -13.25 -12.94 -0.76
N ARG A 148 -13.09 -13.14 0.55
CA ARG A 148 -12.11 -12.41 1.37
C ARG A 148 -10.66 -12.84 1.11
N SER A 149 -10.42 -13.97 0.44
CA SER A 149 -9.07 -14.39 0.06
C SER A 149 -8.62 -13.84 -1.30
N GLU A 150 -9.44 -13.02 -1.97
CA GLU A 150 -9.11 -12.43 -3.27
C GLU A 150 -8.22 -11.20 -3.10
N TRP A 151 -7.09 -11.20 -3.81
CA TRP A 151 -6.13 -10.10 -3.85
C TRP A 151 -6.49 -9.12 -4.97
N LYS A 152 -6.30 -7.81 -4.72
CA LYS A 152 -6.43 -6.74 -5.73
C LYS A 152 -5.13 -6.47 -6.50
N MET A 153 -3.98 -6.70 -5.86
CA MET A 153 -2.66 -6.56 -6.48
C MET A 153 -2.02 -7.93 -6.68
N THR A 154 -1.19 -8.04 -7.71
CA THR A 154 -0.46 -9.27 -8.02
C THR A 154 0.84 -9.33 -7.21
N PRO A 155 1.42 -10.52 -6.96
CA PRO A 155 2.65 -10.64 -6.17
C PRO A 155 3.83 -9.75 -6.61
N PRO A 156 4.11 -9.50 -7.91
CA PRO A 156 5.24 -8.66 -8.31
C PRO A 156 5.01 -7.15 -8.14
N THR A 157 3.81 -6.70 -7.74
CA THR A 157 3.51 -5.28 -7.55
C THR A 157 4.36 -4.68 -6.42
N VAL A 158 4.99 -3.53 -6.67
CA VAL A 158 5.68 -2.73 -5.64
C VAL A 158 4.70 -1.69 -5.10
N ASN A 159 3.82 -2.12 -4.21
CA ASN A 159 2.85 -1.27 -3.52
C ASN A 159 2.28 -2.03 -2.30
N ALA A 160 1.40 -1.41 -1.53
CA ALA A 160 0.58 -2.04 -0.50
C ALA A 160 -0.86 -1.51 -0.60
N TYR A 161 -1.81 -2.13 0.11
CA TYR A 161 -3.16 -1.57 0.22
C TYR A 161 -3.97 -2.10 1.40
N TYR A 162 -4.92 -1.28 1.84
CA TYR A 162 -6.02 -1.61 2.71
C TYR A 162 -7.34 -1.73 1.93
N THR A 163 -8.24 -2.61 2.37
CA THR A 163 -9.60 -2.70 1.84
C THR A 163 -10.62 -2.63 2.97
N PRO A 164 -11.40 -1.54 3.09
CA PRO A 164 -12.36 -1.36 4.17
C PRO A 164 -13.41 -2.48 4.25
N THR A 165 -13.96 -2.89 3.10
CA THR A 165 -15.02 -3.93 3.04
C THR A 165 -14.54 -5.34 3.40
N LYS A 166 -13.23 -5.57 3.45
CA LYS A 166 -12.62 -6.83 3.89
C LYS A 166 -11.92 -6.72 5.24
N ASN A 167 -11.75 -5.51 5.77
CA ASN A 167 -10.87 -5.18 6.90
C ASN A 167 -9.51 -5.90 6.74
N GLN A 168 -8.85 -5.64 5.61
CA GLN A 168 -7.70 -6.42 5.15
C GLN A 168 -6.58 -5.50 4.66
N ILE A 169 -5.36 -5.80 5.08
CA ILE A 169 -4.12 -5.16 4.62
C ILE A 169 -3.30 -6.17 3.82
N VAL A 170 -2.67 -5.74 2.73
CA VAL A 170 -1.97 -6.64 1.81
C VAL A 170 -0.65 -6.05 1.38
N PHE A 171 0.40 -6.86 1.45
CA PHE A 171 1.77 -6.51 1.09
C PHE A 171 2.29 -7.54 0.08
N PRO A 172 2.13 -7.30 -1.24
CA PRO A 172 2.71 -8.13 -2.28
C PRO A 172 4.22 -8.36 -2.12
N ALA A 173 4.72 -9.48 -2.64
CA ALA A 173 6.14 -9.83 -2.58
C ALA A 173 7.04 -8.74 -3.20
N GLY A 174 6.55 -8.00 -4.19
CA GLY A 174 7.27 -6.93 -4.86
C GLY A 174 7.62 -5.74 -3.95
N ILE A 175 6.88 -5.44 -2.88
CA ILE A 175 7.29 -4.37 -1.94
C ILE A 175 8.22 -4.89 -0.84
N LEU A 176 8.26 -6.20 -0.61
CA LEU A 176 9.08 -6.84 0.44
C LEU A 176 10.53 -7.07 -0.02
N GLN A 177 11.17 -6.00 -0.50
CA GLN A 177 12.55 -5.94 -0.97
C GLN A 177 13.18 -4.59 -0.60
N ALA A 178 14.50 -4.47 -0.74
CA ALA A 178 15.18 -3.20 -0.50
C ALA A 178 14.67 -2.10 -1.46
N PRO A 179 14.55 -0.83 -1.00
CA PRO A 179 14.96 -0.32 0.31
C PRO A 179 13.92 -0.54 1.43
N PHE A 180 12.72 -1.04 1.12
CA PHE A 180 11.67 -1.22 2.12
C PHE A 180 12.03 -2.28 3.16
N TYR A 181 12.48 -3.45 2.69
CA TYR A 181 12.70 -4.61 3.54
C TYR A 181 13.88 -5.47 3.07
N ASP A 182 14.77 -5.79 3.99
CA ASP A 182 15.72 -6.90 3.85
C ASP A 182 15.90 -7.59 5.21
N PRO A 183 15.77 -8.92 5.31
CA PRO A 183 15.97 -9.65 6.56
C PRO A 183 17.32 -9.43 7.26
N HIS A 184 18.32 -8.94 6.54
CA HIS A 184 19.68 -8.68 7.03
C HIS A 184 19.96 -7.19 7.28
N TYR A 185 19.03 -6.29 6.93
CA TYR A 185 19.17 -4.88 7.27
C TYR A 185 18.95 -4.65 8.77
N PRO A 186 19.59 -3.61 9.35
CA PRO A 186 19.26 -3.16 10.68
C PRO A 186 17.76 -2.97 10.86
N LYS A 187 17.22 -3.38 11.99
CA LYS A 187 15.81 -3.22 12.35
C LYS A 187 15.37 -1.78 12.28
N SER A 188 16.24 -0.82 12.61
CA SER A 188 15.92 0.59 12.42
C SER A 188 15.49 0.93 10.99
N LEU A 189 16.16 0.36 9.97
CA LEU A 189 15.82 0.61 8.56
C LEU A 189 14.55 -0.14 8.16
N ASN A 190 14.41 -1.41 8.55
CA ASN A 190 13.21 -2.19 8.23
C ASN A 190 11.95 -1.59 8.87
N PHE A 191 12.01 -1.16 10.14
CA PHE A 191 10.89 -0.46 10.79
C PHE A 191 10.67 0.93 10.20
N GLY A 192 11.75 1.66 9.88
CA GLY A 192 11.67 2.99 9.28
C GLY A 192 11.14 3.01 7.84
N ALA A 193 11.25 1.90 7.11
CA ALA A 193 10.75 1.77 5.75
C ALA A 193 9.50 0.87 5.71
N MET A 194 9.65 -0.46 5.61
CA MET A 194 8.50 -1.38 5.56
C MET A 194 7.59 -1.29 6.78
N GLY A 195 8.14 -1.04 7.97
CA GLY A 195 7.31 -0.86 9.17
C GLY A 195 6.40 0.35 9.08
N VAL A 196 6.86 1.46 8.49
CA VAL A 196 6.02 2.64 8.25
C VAL A 196 4.92 2.32 7.25
N VAL A 197 5.23 1.63 6.16
CA VAL A 197 4.21 1.18 5.18
C VAL A 197 3.18 0.25 5.83
N MET A 198 3.62 -0.68 6.67
CA MET A 198 2.73 -1.57 7.44
C MET A 198 1.82 -0.80 8.41
N GLY A 199 2.36 0.21 9.10
CA GLY A 199 1.59 1.09 9.96
C GLY A 199 0.65 2.02 9.20
N HIS A 200 1.02 2.43 8.00
CA HIS A 200 0.21 3.26 7.11
C HIS A 200 -1.06 2.50 6.70
N GLU A 201 -0.91 1.27 6.18
CA GLU A 201 -2.06 0.43 5.82
C GLU A 201 -2.94 0.04 7.02
N LEU A 202 -2.35 -0.12 8.20
CA LEU A 202 -3.10 -0.33 9.43
C LEU A 202 -3.92 0.91 9.80
N THR A 203 -3.33 2.11 9.66
CA THR A 203 -3.99 3.38 9.95
C THR A 203 -5.15 3.67 9.00
N HIS A 204 -5.10 3.22 7.74
CA HIS A 204 -6.23 3.32 6.81
C HIS A 204 -7.51 2.66 7.34
N ALA A 205 -7.43 1.72 8.28
CA ALA A 205 -8.62 1.21 8.94
C ALA A 205 -9.33 2.26 9.82
N PHE A 206 -8.72 3.41 10.07
CA PHE A 206 -9.17 4.43 11.02
C PHE A 206 -9.05 5.87 10.48
N ASP A 207 -8.70 6.04 9.21
CA ASP A 207 -8.71 7.34 8.53
C ASP A 207 -10.14 7.87 8.31
N ASP A 208 -10.30 8.97 7.57
CA ASP A 208 -11.58 9.62 7.34
C ASP A 208 -12.62 8.73 6.63
N GLN A 209 -12.20 7.73 5.85
CA GLN A 209 -13.06 6.77 5.14
C GLN A 209 -13.15 5.43 5.86
N GLY A 210 -12.01 4.84 6.22
CA GLY A 210 -11.91 3.54 6.85
C GLY A 210 -12.60 3.48 8.20
N ARG A 211 -12.62 4.58 8.98
CA ARG A 211 -13.37 4.65 10.24
C ARG A 211 -14.87 4.40 10.06
N GLU A 212 -15.44 4.56 8.86
CA GLU A 212 -16.87 4.39 8.63
C GLU A 212 -17.27 2.90 8.51
N TYR A 213 -16.29 2.02 8.40
CA TYR A 213 -16.48 0.58 8.29
C TYR A 213 -16.19 -0.10 9.63
N ASP A 214 -16.98 -1.09 10.00
CA ASP A 214 -16.74 -1.89 11.21
C ASP A 214 -15.65 -2.96 11.02
N LYS A 215 -15.42 -3.77 12.06
CA LYS A 215 -14.47 -4.89 12.03
C LYS A 215 -14.81 -6.00 11.03
N TYR A 216 -16.05 -6.04 10.54
CA TYR A 216 -16.50 -6.98 9.51
C TYR A 216 -16.45 -6.37 8.11
N GLY A 217 -16.16 -5.07 7.98
CA GLY A 217 -16.15 -4.35 6.72
C GLY A 217 -17.52 -3.84 6.27
N ASN A 218 -18.49 -3.70 7.16
CA ASN A 218 -19.78 -3.09 6.85
C ASN A 218 -19.74 -1.58 7.14
N LEU A 219 -20.26 -0.79 6.21
CA LEU A 219 -20.47 0.65 6.39
C LEU A 219 -21.59 0.87 7.43
N HIS A 220 -21.22 1.28 8.64
CA HIS A 220 -22.17 1.68 9.68
C HIS A 220 -21.49 2.54 10.74
N GLN A 221 -22.25 3.37 11.45
CA GLN A 221 -21.69 4.19 12.52
C GLN A 221 -21.44 3.34 13.78
N TRP A 222 -20.16 3.11 14.10
CA TRP A 222 -19.73 2.43 15.34
C TRP A 222 -18.99 3.35 16.32
N TRP A 223 -18.81 4.63 15.97
CA TRP A 223 -18.28 5.68 16.84
C TRP A 223 -19.43 6.49 17.46
N LYS A 224 -19.22 6.99 18.67
CA LYS A 224 -20.09 8.03 19.26
C LYS A 224 -19.93 9.33 18.50
N ASN A 225 -20.99 10.13 18.42
CA ASN A 225 -20.96 11.44 17.75
C ASN A 225 -19.87 12.36 18.30
N THR A 226 -19.67 12.39 19.62
CA THR A 226 -18.61 13.19 20.25
C THR A 226 -17.22 12.80 19.77
N THR A 227 -16.98 11.50 19.55
CA THR A 227 -15.70 11.01 19.03
C THR A 227 -15.53 11.36 17.54
N ILE A 228 -16.61 11.37 16.76
CA ILE A 228 -16.61 11.81 15.36
C ILE A 228 -16.31 13.32 15.27
N GLU A 229 -16.93 14.12 16.14
CA GLU A 229 -16.67 15.56 16.24
C GLU A 229 -15.20 15.82 16.58
N SER A 230 -14.67 15.18 17.63
CA SER A 230 -13.25 15.34 17.99
C SER A 230 -12.29 14.84 16.91
N PHE A 231 -12.61 13.75 16.20
CA PHE A 231 -11.81 13.30 15.06
C PHE A 231 -11.81 14.35 13.94
N SER A 232 -12.96 14.97 13.67
CA SER A 232 -13.09 16.01 12.64
C SER A 232 -12.28 17.25 13.00
N GLU A 233 -12.32 17.68 14.26
CA GLU A 233 -11.49 18.79 14.77
C GLU A 233 -10.00 18.51 14.63
N ILE A 234 -9.56 17.29 14.95
CA ILE A 234 -8.14 16.91 14.84
C ILE A 234 -7.71 16.80 13.37
N SER A 235 -8.56 16.23 12.53
CA SER A 235 -8.32 16.10 11.10
C SER A 235 -8.22 17.46 10.41
N GLN A 236 -8.91 18.48 10.92
CA GLN A 236 -8.79 19.85 10.41
C GLN A 236 -7.37 20.40 10.51
N PHE A 237 -6.59 20.04 11.54
CA PHE A 237 -5.19 20.47 11.61
C PHE A 237 -4.35 19.88 10.48
N PHE A 238 -4.62 18.64 10.06
CA PHE A 238 -3.94 18.04 8.90
C PHE A 238 -4.35 18.73 7.60
N ILE A 239 -5.65 19.02 7.44
CA ILE A 239 -6.14 19.77 6.27
C ILE A 239 -5.42 21.13 6.19
N ASP A 240 -5.38 21.87 7.30
CA ASP A 240 -4.78 23.20 7.33
C ASP A 240 -3.26 23.16 7.11
N GLN A 241 -2.57 22.20 7.74
CA GLN A 241 -1.13 21.99 7.57
C GLN A 241 -0.79 21.70 6.12
N TYR A 242 -1.39 20.67 5.52
CA TYR A 242 -1.04 20.25 4.17
C TYR A 242 -1.51 21.24 3.12
N SER A 243 -2.62 21.96 3.35
CA SER A 243 -3.05 23.05 2.45
C SER A 243 -2.13 24.27 2.46
N SER A 244 -1.22 24.38 3.43
CA SER A 244 -0.20 25.43 3.47
C SER A 244 1.05 25.12 2.64
N PHE A 245 1.18 23.88 2.16
CA PHE A 245 2.30 23.45 1.34
C PHE A 245 2.06 23.75 -0.14
N GLU A 246 3.14 24.06 -0.86
CA GLU A 246 3.11 24.43 -2.27
C GLU A 246 4.03 23.54 -3.12
N ALA A 247 3.48 22.97 -4.18
CA ALA A 247 4.21 22.28 -5.22
C ALA A 247 3.95 22.95 -6.58
N ASN A 248 5.02 23.26 -7.31
CA ASN A 248 4.91 23.81 -8.67
C ASN A 248 4.05 25.10 -8.76
N GLY A 249 4.09 25.98 -7.75
CA GLY A 249 3.27 27.20 -7.74
C GLY A 249 1.84 27.00 -7.24
N GLU A 250 1.47 25.78 -6.84
CA GLU A 250 0.10 25.39 -6.49
C GLU A 250 0.04 24.86 -5.06
N ASN A 251 -0.93 25.32 -4.29
CA ASN A 251 -1.18 24.79 -2.95
C ASN A 251 -1.74 23.37 -3.04
N LEU A 252 -1.29 22.49 -2.14
CA LEU A 252 -1.90 21.18 -2.03
C LEU A 252 -3.34 21.30 -1.53
N ASN A 253 -4.16 20.31 -1.88
CA ASN A 253 -5.48 20.17 -1.32
C ASN A 253 -5.42 19.26 -0.09
N GLY A 254 -5.28 19.84 1.11
CA GLY A 254 -5.17 19.07 2.35
C GLY A 254 -6.42 18.24 2.68
N LYS A 255 -7.58 18.57 2.09
CA LYS A 255 -8.79 17.76 2.20
C LYS A 255 -8.76 16.53 1.28
N GLN A 256 -8.28 16.69 0.06
CA GLN A 256 -8.10 15.58 -0.89
C GLN A 256 -7.08 14.57 -0.37
N THR A 257 -6.01 15.06 0.26
CA THR A 257 -4.90 14.23 0.75
C THR A 257 -5.07 13.72 2.18
N LEU A 258 -6.21 14.02 2.82
CA LEU A 258 -6.41 13.81 4.25
C LEU A 258 -6.20 12.35 4.69
N GLY A 259 -6.80 11.39 3.97
CA GLY A 259 -6.71 9.98 4.33
C GLY A 259 -5.27 9.47 4.35
N GLU A 260 -4.52 9.76 3.29
CA GLU A 260 -3.09 9.42 3.15
C GLU A 260 -2.24 10.15 4.19
N ASN A 261 -2.49 11.44 4.42
CA ASN A 261 -1.75 12.21 5.43
C ASN A 261 -1.98 11.65 6.85
N ILE A 262 -3.21 11.23 7.17
CA ILE A 262 -3.52 10.54 8.44
C ILE A 262 -2.77 9.20 8.49
N ALA A 263 -2.78 8.43 7.40
CA ALA A 263 -2.12 7.14 7.31
C ALA A 263 -0.60 7.24 7.48
N ASP A 264 0.06 8.20 6.84
CA ASP A 264 1.49 8.45 6.97
C ASP A 264 1.90 8.82 8.40
N ASN A 265 1.18 9.77 9.01
CA ASN A 265 1.48 10.22 10.37
C ASN A 265 1.22 9.12 11.41
N GLY A 266 0.10 8.40 11.27
CA GLY A 266 -0.24 7.27 12.14
C GLY A 266 0.72 6.10 11.97
N GLY A 267 1.09 5.79 10.73
CA GLY A 267 1.99 4.70 10.37
C GLY A 267 3.42 4.94 10.86
N LEU A 268 3.97 6.14 10.63
CA LEU A 268 5.28 6.52 11.14
C LEU A 268 5.35 6.44 12.67
N LYS A 269 4.31 6.93 13.35
CA LYS A 269 4.21 6.85 14.81
C LYS A 269 4.15 5.40 15.31
N ALA A 270 3.30 4.56 14.72
CA ALA A 270 3.14 3.17 15.11
C ALA A 270 4.44 2.37 14.89
N ALA A 271 5.08 2.55 13.73
CA ALA A 271 6.34 1.89 13.41
C ALA A 271 7.48 2.32 14.34
N PHE A 272 7.55 3.60 14.71
CA PHE A 272 8.57 4.07 15.64
C PHE A 272 8.35 3.51 17.06
N HIS A 273 7.10 3.45 17.53
CA HIS A 273 6.76 2.81 18.81
C HIS A 273 7.14 1.33 18.81
N ALA A 274 6.74 0.58 17.77
CA ALA A 274 7.10 -0.83 17.62
C ALA A 274 8.62 -1.05 17.61
N TYR A 275 9.37 -0.14 16.96
CA TYR A 275 10.83 -0.18 17.00
C TYR A 275 11.40 0.09 18.39
N GLN A 276 10.84 1.04 19.16
CA GLN A 276 11.30 1.27 20.54
C GLN A 276 10.99 0.08 21.47
N GLU A 277 9.83 -0.56 21.32
CA GLU A 277 9.49 -1.80 22.03
C GLU A 277 10.46 -2.92 21.66
N TRP A 278 10.76 -3.08 20.37
CA TRP A 278 11.73 -4.05 19.89
C TRP A 278 13.12 -3.84 20.51
N ILE A 279 13.60 -2.59 20.63
CA ILE A 279 14.86 -2.28 21.33
C ILE A 279 14.80 -2.68 22.81
N GLY A 280 13.65 -2.51 23.47
CA GLY A 280 13.47 -2.88 24.88
C GLY A 280 13.61 -4.37 25.15
N ASP A 281 13.19 -5.19 24.18
CA ASP A 281 13.17 -6.66 24.28
C ASP A 281 14.41 -7.34 23.69
N ASN A 282 15.27 -6.60 22.98
CA ASN A 282 16.40 -7.15 22.23
C ASN A 282 17.73 -6.45 22.57
N VAL A 283 18.84 -7.09 22.20
CA VAL A 283 20.16 -6.44 22.30
C VAL A 283 20.24 -5.32 21.25
N PRO A 284 20.64 -4.09 21.64
CA PRO A 284 20.77 -2.98 20.70
C PRO A 284 21.69 -3.31 19.52
N GLU A 285 21.22 -3.03 18.31
CA GLU A 285 22.02 -3.23 17.10
C GLU A 285 23.23 -2.29 17.05
N LEU A 286 24.33 -2.76 16.46
CA LEU A 286 25.50 -1.93 16.23
C LEU A 286 25.16 -0.79 15.23
N PRO A 287 25.68 0.43 15.45
CA PRO A 287 25.56 1.50 14.46
C PRO A 287 26.19 1.11 13.12
N LEU A 288 25.66 1.67 12.03
CA LEU A 288 26.26 1.46 10.71
C LEU A 288 27.69 2.04 10.64
N PRO A 289 28.65 1.31 10.06
CA PRO A 289 30.00 1.82 9.91
C PRO A 289 30.03 3.04 8.98
N ALA A 290 30.88 4.02 9.32
CA ALA A 290 31.06 5.26 8.55
C ALA A 290 29.82 6.17 8.38
N VAL A 291 28.72 5.87 9.08
CA VAL A 291 27.54 6.73 9.14
C VAL A 291 27.40 7.24 10.58
N PRO A 292 27.70 8.53 10.86
CA PRO A 292 27.71 9.07 12.23
C PRO A 292 26.28 9.36 12.74
N LEU A 293 25.39 8.38 12.62
CA LEU A 293 24.00 8.43 13.03
C LEU A 293 23.67 7.28 13.98
N THR A 294 22.83 7.56 14.96
CA THR A 294 22.24 6.54 15.83
C THR A 294 21.17 5.74 15.08
N ASN A 295 20.83 4.54 15.57
CA ASN A 295 19.78 3.74 14.94
C ASN A 295 18.40 4.44 14.96
N ASN A 296 18.10 5.24 15.99
CA ASN A 296 16.88 6.07 15.99
C ASN A 296 16.90 7.12 14.88
N GLN A 297 18.05 7.73 14.57
CA GLN A 297 18.17 8.63 13.41
C GLN A 297 18.08 7.86 12.09
N LEU A 298 18.70 6.68 12.01
CA LEU A 298 18.63 5.82 10.83
C LEU A 298 17.20 5.39 10.51
N PHE A 299 16.34 5.20 11.50
CA PHE A 299 14.91 4.97 11.28
C PHE A 299 14.28 6.07 10.43
N PHE A 300 14.47 7.34 10.81
CA PHE A 300 13.89 8.47 10.07
C PHE A 300 14.57 8.70 8.71
N ILE A 301 15.86 8.38 8.59
CA ILE A 301 16.55 8.39 7.28
C ILE A 301 16.00 7.31 6.36
N GLY A 302 15.76 6.09 6.87
CA GLY A 302 15.15 5.00 6.11
C GLY A 302 13.76 5.39 5.59
N PHE A 303 12.94 5.98 6.45
CA PHE A 303 11.64 6.54 6.08
C PHE A 303 11.76 7.57 4.95
N ALA A 304 12.58 8.61 5.13
CA ALA A 304 12.70 9.69 4.16
C ALA A 304 13.28 9.21 2.81
N GLN A 305 14.16 8.20 2.82
CA GLN A 305 14.78 7.68 1.59
C GLN A 305 13.82 6.90 0.71
N VAL A 306 12.79 6.26 1.28
CA VAL A 306 11.71 5.62 0.51
C VAL A 306 11.00 6.63 -0.40
N TRP A 307 10.89 7.87 0.05
CA TRP A 307 10.17 8.95 -0.64
C TRP A 307 11.04 9.80 -1.58
N CYS A 308 12.34 9.48 -1.71
CA CYS A 308 13.23 10.20 -2.62
C CYS A 308 12.74 10.10 -4.07
N SER A 309 12.21 11.20 -4.59
CA SER A 309 11.66 11.27 -5.94
C SER A 309 11.73 12.69 -6.52
N THR A 310 11.55 12.79 -7.83
CA THR A 310 11.40 14.06 -8.54
C THR A 310 10.45 13.85 -9.71
N SER A 311 9.72 14.89 -10.07
CA SER A 311 8.67 14.85 -11.10
C SER A 311 8.83 16.03 -12.05
N THR A 312 8.37 15.86 -13.29
CA THR A 312 8.20 16.97 -14.23
C THR A 312 7.14 17.95 -13.71
N PRO A 313 7.18 19.23 -14.12
CA PRO A 313 6.14 20.20 -13.74
C PRO A 313 4.72 19.73 -14.11
N GLU A 314 4.56 19.11 -15.29
CA GLU A 314 3.27 18.60 -15.78
C GLU A 314 2.76 17.45 -14.90
N ALA A 315 3.63 16.50 -14.54
CA ALA A 315 3.26 15.39 -13.67
C ALA A 315 2.97 15.88 -12.24
N MET A 316 3.72 16.87 -11.74
CA MET A 316 3.47 17.47 -10.43
C MET A 316 2.13 18.19 -10.38
N HIS A 317 1.80 18.99 -11.40
CA HIS A 317 0.47 19.60 -11.53
C HIS A 317 -0.63 18.53 -11.50
N LEU A 318 -0.49 17.47 -12.32
CA LEU A 318 -1.45 16.38 -12.38
C LEU A 318 -1.61 15.65 -11.03
N GLN A 319 -0.51 15.46 -10.29
CA GLN A 319 -0.51 14.87 -8.96
C GLN A 319 -1.29 15.75 -7.96
N VAL A 320 -0.98 17.05 -7.91
CA VAL A 320 -1.64 18.00 -7.00
C VAL A 320 -3.16 18.00 -7.16
N ILE A 321 -3.66 17.88 -8.39
CA ILE A 321 -5.10 17.94 -8.67
C ILE A 321 -5.86 16.62 -8.52
N ASN A 322 -5.20 15.45 -8.60
CA ASN A 322 -5.89 14.15 -8.71
C ASN A 322 -5.41 13.07 -7.74
N ASP A 323 -4.17 13.14 -7.25
CA ASP A 323 -3.61 12.09 -6.40
C ASP A 323 -4.08 12.28 -4.96
N PRO A 324 -4.60 11.25 -4.28
CA PRO A 324 -4.87 11.32 -2.85
C PRO A 324 -3.61 11.42 -2.00
N HIS A 325 -2.42 11.12 -2.53
CA HIS A 325 -1.16 11.25 -1.78
C HIS A 325 -0.58 12.66 -1.94
N SER A 326 -0.07 13.20 -0.84
CA SER A 326 0.79 14.37 -0.90
C SER A 326 2.06 14.08 -1.71
N PRO A 327 2.62 15.05 -2.46
CA PRO A 327 3.91 14.87 -3.12
C PRO A 327 4.98 14.46 -2.11
N ALA A 328 5.81 13.48 -2.48
CA ALA A 328 6.70 12.73 -1.59
C ALA A 328 7.64 13.54 -0.67
N LYS A 329 7.86 14.83 -0.95
CA LYS A 329 8.70 15.71 -0.12
C LYS A 329 7.98 16.26 1.13
N PHE A 330 6.66 16.07 1.26
CA PHE A 330 5.80 16.72 2.26
C PHE A 330 5.27 15.79 3.33
#